data_AF-A0A1N6R0L5-F1
#
_entry.id   AF-A0A1N6R0L5-F1
#
_cell.length_a   1.000
_cell.length_b   1.000
_cell.length_c   1.000
_cell.angle_alpha   90.00
_cell.angle_beta   90.00
_cell.angle_gamma   90.00
#
_symmetry.space_group_name_H-M   'P 1'
#
loop_
_entity.id
_entity.type
_entity.pdbx_description
1 polymer ?
#
loop_
_entity_poly.entity_id
_entity_poly.type
_entity_poly.pdbx_seq_one_letter_code
_entity_poly.pdbx_strand_id
1 'polypeptide(L)'
;MLDSLRQGEYMALRRLLVATAAFVVMTATSAFSVQTPTPAFRAGLKVAKSRHYERPECYARVFAQHAHLINHRKARNFWAIEDGPRFSAAVWNECRISR
;
A
#
# COMPACT_ATOMS: atom_id res chain seq x y z
N MET A 1 -54.18 -47.62 -8.92
CA MET A 1 -53.29 -48.26 -7.93
C MET A 1 -51.83 -48.09 -8.37
N LEU A 2 -51.36 -46.84 -8.54
CA LEU A 2 -50.00 -46.50 -9.01
C LEU A 2 -49.55 -45.07 -8.60
N ASP A 3 -50.14 -44.50 -7.54
CA ASP A 3 -49.80 -43.15 -7.06
C ASP A 3 -49.05 -43.13 -5.71
N SER A 4 -48.87 -44.27 -5.04
CA SER A 4 -48.30 -44.30 -3.67
C SER A 4 -46.78 -44.51 -3.58
N LEU A 5 -46.04 -44.56 -4.70
CA LEU A 5 -44.59 -44.81 -4.68
C LEU A 5 -43.72 -43.57 -4.95
N ARG A 6 -44.31 -42.37 -5.13
CA ARG A 6 -43.55 -41.14 -5.44
C ARG A 6 -43.42 -40.15 -4.28
N GLN A 7 -43.68 -40.57 -3.04
CA GLN A 7 -43.63 -39.70 -1.85
C GLN A 7 -42.55 -40.09 -0.81
N GLY A 8 -41.87 -41.24 -0.97
CA GLY A 8 -40.81 -41.67 -0.05
C GLY A 8 -39.45 -41.00 -0.25
N GLU A 9 -39.16 -40.47 -1.44
CA GLU A 9 -37.81 -39.99 -1.79
C GLU A 9 -37.53 -38.54 -1.37
N TYR A 10 -38.58 -37.75 -1.07
CA TYR A 10 -38.42 -36.32 -0.78
C TYR A 10 -38.17 -35.98 0.69
N MET A 11 -38.22 -36.96 1.61
CA MET A 11 -37.95 -36.71 3.04
C MET A 11 -36.51 -37.03 3.48
N ALA A 12 -35.75 -37.81 2.71
CA ALA A 12 -34.37 -38.16 3.06
C ALA A 12 -33.35 -37.07 2.65
N LEU A 13 -33.67 -36.22 1.67
CA LEU A 13 -32.79 -35.15 1.19
C LEU A 13 -32.88 -33.83 1.98
N ARG A 14 -33.81 -33.73 2.94
CA ARG A 14 -33.97 -32.55 3.81
C ARG A 14 -33.16 -32.61 5.11
N ARG A 15 -32.56 -33.76 5.46
CA ARG A 15 -31.76 -33.92 6.69
C ARG A 15 -30.25 -33.85 6.49
N LEU A 16 -29.78 -33.64 5.26
CA LEU A 16 -28.36 -33.52 4.92
C LEU A 16 -27.92 -32.09 4.56
N LEU A 17 -28.82 -31.11 4.71
CA LEU A 17 -28.53 -29.68 4.50
C LEU A 17 -28.62 -28.88 5.81
N VAL A 18 -28.22 -29.48 6.93
CA VAL A 18 -28.09 -28.79 8.22
C VAL A 18 -26.70 -29.07 8.79
N ALA A 19 -25.64 -28.63 8.10
CA ALA A 19 -24.29 -28.56 8.69
C ALA A 19 -23.29 -27.69 7.90
N THR A 20 -23.68 -27.03 6.80
CA THR A 20 -22.79 -26.14 6.04
C THR A 20 -23.01 -24.67 6.39
N ALA A 21 -23.22 -24.37 7.67
CA ALA A 21 -23.29 -22.99 8.19
C ALA A 21 -22.03 -22.62 8.99
N ALA A 22 -20.86 -23.03 8.51
CA ALA A 22 -19.57 -22.53 9.00
C ALA A 22 -18.90 -21.70 7.90
N PHE A 23 -19.61 -20.67 7.42
CA PHE A 23 -19.04 -19.69 6.51
C PHE A 23 -18.73 -18.40 7.28
N VAL A 24 -17.47 -18.01 7.19
CA VAL A 24 -16.92 -16.65 7.38
C VAL A 24 -16.85 -16.14 8.81
N VAL A 25 -15.65 -16.22 9.41
CA VAL A 25 -14.87 -15.01 9.72
C VAL A 25 -13.38 -15.38 9.68
N MET A 26 -12.78 -15.39 8.47
CA MET A 26 -11.33 -15.23 8.35
C MET A 26 -11.02 -13.75 8.64
N THR A 27 -10.71 -13.42 9.89
CA THR A 27 -10.10 -12.14 10.24
C THR A 27 -8.67 -12.14 9.70
N ALA A 28 -8.52 -11.78 8.42
CA ALA A 28 -7.23 -11.42 7.84
C ALA A 28 -6.78 -10.11 8.50
N THR A 29 -6.13 -10.21 9.67
CA THR A 29 -5.36 -9.13 10.25
C THR A 29 -4.26 -8.79 9.27
N SER A 30 -4.51 -7.75 8.47
CA SER A 30 -3.49 -7.15 7.63
C SER A 30 -2.42 -6.60 8.56
N ALA A 31 -1.28 -7.28 8.62
CA ALA A 31 -0.11 -6.78 9.32
C ALA A 31 0.31 -5.48 8.62
N PHE A 32 -0.14 -4.35 9.14
CA PHE A 32 0.41 -3.05 8.79
C PHE A 32 1.88 -3.07 9.22
N SER A 33 2.76 -3.40 8.28
CA SER A 33 4.20 -3.26 8.49
C SER A 33 4.49 -1.77 8.56
N VAL A 34 4.70 -1.26 9.78
CA VAL A 34 5.26 0.07 10.00
C VAL A 34 6.69 0.03 9.48
N GLN A 35 6.86 0.32 8.20
CA GLN A 35 8.16 0.38 7.55
C GLN A 35 8.88 1.61 8.09
N THR A 36 9.97 1.39 8.81
CA THR A 36 10.80 2.48 9.33
C THR A 36 11.24 3.38 8.17
N PRO A 37 11.02 4.71 8.24
CA PRO A 37 11.33 5.61 7.14
C PRO A 37 12.83 5.58 6.81
N THR A 38 13.15 5.42 5.51
CA THR A 38 14.53 5.38 5.01
C THR A 38 15.25 6.73 5.24
N PRO A 39 16.59 6.75 5.31
CA PRO A 39 17.34 7.99 5.43
C PRO A 39 17.05 8.98 4.28
N ALA A 40 16.87 8.48 3.05
CA ALA A 40 16.51 9.28 1.89
C ALA A 40 15.12 9.94 2.06
N PHE A 41 14.14 9.18 2.54
CA PHE A 41 12.80 9.71 2.85
C PHE A 41 12.87 10.82 3.89
N ARG A 42 13.62 10.64 4.98
CA ARG A 42 13.76 11.66 6.03
C ARG A 42 14.41 12.94 5.48
N ALA A 43 15.40 12.81 4.60
CA ALA A 43 16.02 13.95 3.93
C ALA A 43 15.01 14.68 3.03
N GLY A 44 14.26 13.94 2.21
CA GLY A 44 13.20 14.49 1.37
C GLY A 44 12.11 15.19 2.18
N LEU A 45 11.69 14.61 3.31
CA LEU A 45 10.70 15.19 4.21
C LEU A 45 11.18 16.51 4.82
N LYS A 46 12.46 16.60 5.20
CA LYS A 46 13.05 17.84 5.69
C LYS A 46 12.99 18.95 4.63
N VAL A 47 13.33 18.63 3.38
CA VAL A 47 13.26 19.58 2.25
C VAL A 47 11.83 20.01 1.97
N ALA A 48 10.88 19.07 1.96
CA ALA A 48 9.49 19.37 1.68
C ALA A 48 8.89 20.29 2.75
N LYS A 49 9.17 20.01 4.03
CA LYS A 49 8.72 20.82 5.16
C LYS A 49 9.33 22.22 5.14
N SER A 50 10.62 22.35 4.83
CA SER A 50 11.27 23.66 4.74
C SER A 50 10.76 24.52 3.59
N ARG A 51 10.14 23.89 2.56
CA ARG A 51 9.51 24.58 1.43
C ARG A 51 8.01 24.75 1.58
N HIS A 52 7.44 24.33 2.71
CA HIS A 52 6.02 24.42 3.01
C HIS A 52 5.12 23.77 1.94
N TYR A 53 5.55 22.64 1.37
CA TYR A 53 4.67 21.89 0.46
C TYR A 53 3.49 21.30 1.22
N GLU A 54 2.29 21.37 0.63
CA GLU A 54 1.04 20.88 1.23
C GLU A 54 1.06 19.37 1.52
N ARG A 55 1.81 18.60 0.72
CA ARG A 55 1.90 17.13 0.82
C ARG A 55 3.34 16.67 1.01
N PRO A 56 3.99 16.99 2.14
CA PRO A 56 5.42 16.81 2.30
C PRO A 56 5.84 15.33 2.34
N GLU A 57 4.98 14.43 2.80
CA GLU A 57 5.22 12.98 2.81
C GLU A 57 5.18 12.39 1.39
N CYS A 58 4.28 12.89 0.53
CA CYS A 58 4.24 12.48 -0.87
C CYS A 58 5.55 12.85 -1.57
N TYR A 59 5.99 14.10 -1.41
CA TYR A 59 7.29 14.55 -1.92
C TYR A 59 8.44 13.69 -1.39
N ALA A 60 8.46 13.40 -0.09
CA ALA A 60 9.51 12.61 0.54
C ALA A 60 9.60 11.18 -0.02
N ARG A 61 8.46 10.57 -0.36
CA ARG A 61 8.40 9.25 -0.99
C ARG A 61 8.99 9.28 -2.40
N VAL A 62 8.58 10.22 -3.25
CA VAL A 62 9.13 10.37 -4.61
C VAL A 62 10.61 10.72 -4.53
N PHE A 63 11.02 11.60 -3.62
CA PHE A 63 12.42 11.92 -3.39
C PHE A 63 13.24 10.67 -3.05
N ALA A 64 12.76 9.81 -2.16
CA ALA A 64 13.47 8.58 -1.77
C ALA A 64 13.65 7.58 -2.91
N GLN A 65 12.77 7.59 -3.92
CA GLN A 65 12.88 6.73 -5.10
C GLN A 65 13.90 7.24 -6.12
N HIS A 66 14.10 8.56 -6.19
CA HIS A 66 14.98 9.20 -7.18
C HIS A 66 16.33 9.63 -6.62
N ALA A 67 16.45 9.78 -5.30
CA ALA A 67 17.66 10.29 -4.66
C ALA A 67 18.72 9.21 -4.51
N HIS A 68 19.98 9.62 -4.69
CA HIS A 68 21.15 8.82 -4.38
C HIS A 68 21.97 9.51 -3.29
N LEU A 69 22.75 8.71 -2.56
CA LEU A 69 23.65 9.22 -1.54
C LEU A 69 24.96 9.68 -2.18
N ILE A 70 25.28 10.96 -2.02
CA ILE A 70 26.58 11.50 -2.40
C ILE A 70 27.52 11.34 -1.21
N ASN A 71 28.55 10.50 -1.42
CA ASN A 71 29.59 10.25 -0.42
C ASN A 71 30.72 11.28 -0.55
N HIS A 72 30.90 12.11 0.47
CA HIS A 72 32.01 13.07 0.52
C HIS A 72 33.11 12.56 1.45
N ARG A 73 34.37 12.64 1.00
CA ARG A 73 35.53 12.24 1.82
C ARG A 73 35.84 13.22 2.95
N LYS A 74 35.45 14.50 2.81
CA LYS A 74 35.81 15.59 3.73
C LYS A 74 34.59 16.31 4.35
N ALA A 75 33.37 15.94 3.93
CA ALA A 75 32.14 16.60 4.33
C ALA A 75 31.07 15.55 4.64
N ARG A 76 29.96 15.98 5.24
CA ARG A 76 28.84 15.08 5.52
C ARG A 76 28.22 14.60 4.22
N ASN A 77 27.90 13.31 4.15
CA ASN A 77 27.14 12.74 3.06
C ASN A 77 25.76 13.39 2.98
N PHE A 78 25.24 13.56 1.77
CA PHE A 78 23.92 14.14 1.55
C PHE A 78 23.19 13.42 0.41
N TRP A 79 21.87 13.55 0.42
CA TRP A 79 21.00 12.97 -0.60
C TRP A 79 20.72 13.99 -1.69
N ALA A 80 20.88 13.59 -2.95
CA ALA A 80 20.71 14.47 -4.09
C ALA A 80 19.94 13.79 -5.22
N ILE A 81 19.39 14.61 -6.10
CA ILE A 81 18.73 14.22 -7.35
C ILE A 81 19.65 14.62 -8.49
N GLU A 82 20.00 13.68 -9.36
CA GLU A 82 20.82 13.94 -10.55
C GLU A 82 19.96 14.52 -11.68
N ASP A 83 18.86 13.84 -12.01
CA ASP A 83 17.92 14.24 -13.07
C ASP A 83 16.77 15.06 -12.48
N GLY A 84 16.98 16.39 -12.44
CA GLY A 84 15.99 17.35 -11.98
C GLY A 84 14.68 17.35 -12.78
N PRO A 85 14.70 17.38 -14.14
CA PRO A 85 13.49 17.34 -14.95
C PRO A 85 12.62 16.10 -14.70
N ARG A 86 13.21 14.90 -14.69
CA ARG A 86 12.46 13.66 -14.44
C ARG A 86 11.85 13.62 -13.05
N PHE A 87 12.61 14.05 -12.04
CA PHE A 87 12.11 14.15 -10.68
C PHE A 87 10.95 15.15 -10.57
N SER A 88 11.06 16.32 -11.22
CA SER A 88 10.00 17.34 -11.19
C SER A 88 8.72 16.84 -11.84
N ALA A 89 8.82 16.12 -12.97
CA ALA A 89 7.68 15.47 -13.61
C ALA A 89 7.03 14.42 -12.68
N ALA A 90 7.83 13.58 -12.01
CA ALA A 90 7.31 12.60 -11.06
C ALA A 90 6.57 13.25 -9.88
N VAL A 91 7.17 14.30 -9.29
CA VAL A 91 6.57 15.06 -8.19
C VAL A 91 5.25 15.72 -8.61
N TRP A 92 5.17 16.29 -9.82
CA TRP A 92 3.91 16.81 -10.35
C TRP A 92 2.88 15.71 -10.55
N ASN A 93 3.25 14.60 -11.19
CA ASN A 93 2.33 13.52 -11.54
C ASN A 93 1.75 12.82 -10.31
N GLU A 94 2.55 12.56 -9.28
CA GLU A 94 2.10 11.84 -8.07
C GLU A 94 1.56 12.77 -6.98
N CYS A 95 2.21 13.92 -6.79
CA CYS A 95 1.97 14.77 -5.63
C CYS A 95 1.27 16.07 -5.97
N ARG A 96 1.18 16.46 -7.24
CA ARG A 96 0.67 17.76 -7.71
C ARG A 96 1.41 18.95 -7.09
N ILE A 97 2.70 18.77 -6.81
CA ILE A 97 3.58 19.83 -6.31
C ILE A 97 4.36 20.40 -7.50
N SER A 98 4.33 21.72 -7.66
CA SER A 98 5.20 22.45 -8.58
C SER A 98 6.47 22.89 -7.85
N ARG A 99 7.63 22.72 -8.47
CA ARG A 99 8.95 22.92 -7.84
C ARG A 99 9.78 23.97 -8.55
#